data_AF-A0A097PSL8-F1
#
_entry.id   AF-A0A097PSL8-F1
#
_cell.length_a   1.000
_cell.length_b   1.000
_cell.length_c   1.000
_cell.angle_alpha   90.00
_cell.angle_beta   90.00
_cell.angle_gamma   90.00
#
_symmetry.space_group_name_H-M   'P 1'
#
loop_
_entity.id
_entity.type
_entity.pdbx_description
1 polymer ?
#
loop_
_entity_poly.entity_id
_entity_poly.type
_entity_poly.pdbx_seq_one_letter_code
_entity_poly.pdbx_strand_id
1 'polypeptide(L)'
;VKKVAASCLWLASKLEECPKKARQVIIVFHRMECRRENLPIEPLDPYSKKYSDLKMELSKAERHILKEMGFICHVEHPHKFISNYLATLETPELTQEAWNLANDSLRTTLCVRFKSEVVACGVVYAAARRFQVPLPENPPWWKAFDAEKSGIDEVCRVLAHLYSLPKAKYVPVCK
;
A
#
# COMPACT_ATOMS: atom_id res chain seq x y z
N VAL A 1 3.41 -5.03 -15.67
CA VAL A 1 2.66 -4.80 -14.40
C VAL A 1 2.30 -6.10 -13.67
N LYS A 2 1.51 -7.03 -14.25
CA LYS A 2 1.02 -8.24 -13.54
C LYS A 2 2.13 -9.10 -12.90
N LYS A 3 3.19 -9.41 -13.67
CA LYS A 3 4.34 -10.18 -13.20
C LYS A 3 5.04 -9.52 -12.02
N VAL A 4 5.30 -8.21 -12.13
CA VAL A 4 5.93 -7.40 -11.09
C VAL A 4 5.07 -7.42 -9.81
N ALA A 5 3.75 -7.26 -9.93
CA ALA A 5 2.84 -7.33 -8.78
C ALA A 5 2.89 -8.70 -8.07
N ALA A 6 2.93 -9.81 -8.82
CA ALA A 6 3.08 -11.15 -8.25
C ALA A 6 4.41 -11.31 -7.51
N SER A 7 5.51 -10.84 -8.11
CA SER A 7 6.83 -10.87 -7.49
C SER A 7 6.92 -9.96 -6.26
N CYS A 8 6.33 -8.77 -6.27
CA CYS A 8 6.27 -7.89 -5.11
C CYS A 8 5.53 -8.55 -3.94
N LEU A 9 4.36 -9.18 -4.20
CA LEU A 9 3.63 -9.89 -3.16
C LEU A 9 4.43 -11.08 -2.62
N TRP A 10 5.07 -11.84 -3.51
CA TRP A 10 5.89 -12.99 -3.12
C TRP A 10 7.10 -12.57 -2.29
N LEU A 11 7.79 -11.51 -2.70
CA LEU A 11 8.91 -10.92 -1.97
C LEU A 11 8.48 -10.39 -0.61
N ALA A 12 7.42 -9.58 -0.55
CA ALA A 12 6.86 -9.04 0.69
C ALA A 12 6.50 -10.16 1.69
N SER A 13 5.93 -11.28 1.21
CA SER A 13 5.62 -12.41 2.09
C SER A 13 6.84 -12.99 2.80
N LYS A 14 8.02 -12.94 2.18
CA LYS A 14 9.27 -13.39 2.79
C LYS A 14 9.83 -12.36 3.75
N LEU A 15 9.74 -11.07 3.39
CA LEU A 15 10.22 -9.96 4.24
C LEU A 15 9.41 -9.82 5.53
N GLU A 16 8.09 -10.08 5.46
CA GLU A 16 7.16 -10.03 6.60
C GLU A 16 7.08 -11.35 7.37
N GLU A 17 8.05 -12.26 7.20
CA GLU A 17 8.11 -13.56 7.90
C GLU A 17 6.82 -14.42 7.76
N CYS A 18 6.07 -14.23 6.67
CA CYS A 18 4.87 -15.01 6.34
C CYS A 18 5.01 -15.67 4.95
N PRO A 19 6.07 -16.47 4.72
CA PRO A 19 6.47 -16.88 3.37
C PRO A 19 5.38 -17.67 2.66
N LYS A 20 5.05 -17.27 1.43
CA LYS A 20 4.14 -18.02 0.55
C LYS A 20 4.91 -18.82 -0.49
N LYS A 21 4.40 -20.02 -0.80
CA LYS A 21 4.98 -20.86 -1.86
C LYS A 21 4.74 -20.18 -3.21
N ALA A 22 5.76 -20.14 -4.07
CA ALA A 22 5.64 -19.59 -5.43
C ALA A 22 4.43 -20.16 -6.20
N ARG A 23 4.18 -21.47 -6.04
CA ARG A 23 3.00 -22.15 -6.63
C ARG A 23 1.68 -21.47 -6.25
N GLN A 24 1.49 -21.10 -4.98
CA GLN A 24 0.26 -20.48 -4.51
C GLN A 24 0.07 -19.10 -5.11
N VAL A 25 1.13 -18.29 -5.13
CA VAL A 25 1.12 -16.95 -5.74
C VAL A 25 0.77 -17.05 -7.22
N ILE A 26 1.45 -17.94 -7.96
CA ILE A 26 1.23 -18.14 -9.40
C ILE A 26 -0.21 -18.56 -9.70
N ILE A 27 -0.77 -19.53 -8.95
CA ILE A 27 -2.14 -20.01 -9.17
C ILE A 27 -3.16 -18.90 -8.93
N VAL A 28 -3.02 -18.11 -7.87
CA VAL A 28 -3.93 -17.00 -7.55
C VAL A 28 -3.85 -15.93 -8.63
N PHE A 29 -2.65 -15.50 -9.02
CA PHE A 29 -2.47 -14.50 -10.07
C PHE A 29 -2.99 -14.99 -11.43
N HIS A 30 -2.78 -16.26 -11.77
CA HIS A 30 -3.33 -16.85 -12.98
C HIS A 30 -4.86 -16.83 -12.98
N ARG A 31 -5.50 -17.25 -11.89
CA ARG A 31 -6.96 -17.19 -11.75
C ARG A 31 -7.50 -15.76 -11.83
N MET A 32 -6.83 -14.80 -11.21
CA MET A 32 -7.19 -13.38 -11.27
C MET A 32 -7.08 -12.84 -12.69
N GLU A 33 -6.06 -13.25 -13.43
CA GLU A 33 -5.87 -12.90 -14.84
C GLU A 33 -6.99 -13.48 -15.72
N CYS A 34 -7.29 -14.78 -15.61
CA CYS A 34 -8.38 -15.39 -16.38
C CYS A 34 -9.71 -14.68 -16.12
N ARG A 35 -10.03 -14.38 -14.86
CA ARG A 35 -11.25 -13.64 -14.50
C ARG A 35 -11.28 -12.24 -15.10
N ARG A 36 -10.15 -11.52 -15.12
CA ARG A 36 -10.08 -10.14 -15.65
C ARG A 36 -10.17 -10.10 -17.17
N GLU A 37 -9.68 -11.13 -17.84
CA GLU A 37 -9.68 -11.25 -19.30
C GLU A 37 -10.89 -12.02 -19.84
N ASN A 38 -11.84 -12.39 -18.97
CA ASN A 38 -13.00 -13.22 -19.30
C ASN A 38 -12.61 -14.56 -19.98
N LEU A 39 -11.47 -15.13 -19.60
CA LEU A 39 -11.03 -16.44 -20.03
C LEU A 39 -11.63 -17.54 -19.12
N PRO A 40 -11.73 -18.78 -19.61
CA PRO A 40 -12.09 -19.93 -18.78
C PRO A 40 -11.19 -20.01 -17.54
N ILE A 41 -11.80 -20.19 -16.37
CA ILE A 41 -11.09 -20.30 -15.09
C ILE A 41 -10.68 -21.77 -14.90
N GLU A 42 -9.73 -22.21 -15.71
CA GLU A 42 -9.17 -23.55 -15.62
C GLU A 42 -8.02 -23.61 -14.61
N PRO A 43 -7.86 -24.71 -13.87
CA PRO A 43 -6.71 -24.91 -13.00
C PRO A 43 -5.40 -24.91 -13.81
N LEU A 44 -4.41 -24.15 -13.35
CA LEU A 44 -3.08 -24.19 -13.95
C LEU A 44 -2.38 -25.50 -13.62
N ASP A 45 -2.07 -26.29 -14.66
CA ASP A 45 -1.29 -27.51 -14.52
C ASP A 45 0.16 -27.20 -14.06
N PRO A 46 0.61 -27.71 -12.89
CA PRO A 46 1.97 -27.52 -12.39
C PRO A 46 3.07 -28.15 -13.26
N TYR A 47 2.74 -29.10 -14.13
CA TYR A 47 3.70 -29.74 -15.03
C TYR A 47 3.77 -29.08 -16.41
N SER A 48 2.88 -28.13 -16.67
CA SER A 48 2.85 -27.40 -17.93
C SER A 48 4.10 -26.51 -18.13
N LYS A 49 4.49 -26.34 -19.39
CA LYS A 49 5.50 -25.35 -19.78
C LYS A 49 5.13 -23.95 -19.30
N LYS A 50 3.85 -23.58 -19.40
CA LYS A 50 3.31 -22.30 -18.92
C LYS A 50 3.61 -22.05 -17.45
N TYR A 51 3.40 -23.04 -16.57
CA TYR A 51 3.72 -22.91 -15.15
C TYR A 51 5.22 -22.73 -14.92
N SER A 52 6.04 -23.50 -15.64
CA SER A 52 7.51 -23.40 -15.55
C SER A 52 8.01 -22.01 -15.96
N ASP A 53 7.49 -21.47 -17.06
CA ASP A 53 7.81 -20.12 -17.53
C ASP A 53 7.38 -19.05 -16.51
N LEU A 54 6.16 -19.15 -15.97
CA LEU A 54 5.68 -18.21 -14.94
C LEU A 54 6.54 -18.25 -13.67
N LYS A 55 7.01 -19.43 -13.25
CA LYS A 55 7.90 -19.58 -12.10
C LYS A 55 9.28 -18.98 -12.35
N MET A 56 9.83 -19.14 -13.56
CA MET A 56 11.08 -18.53 -13.97
C MET A 56 10.97 -17.00 -13.96
N GLU A 57 9.89 -16.47 -14.55
CA GLU A 57 9.61 -15.04 -14.61
C GLU A 57 9.39 -14.43 -13.22
N LEU A 58 8.71 -15.14 -12.32
CA LEU A 58 8.50 -14.70 -10.93
C LEU A 58 9.85 -14.50 -10.21
N SER A 59 10.75 -15.49 -10.32
CA SER A 59 12.10 -15.44 -9.74
C SER A 59 12.97 -14.37 -10.38
N LYS A 60 12.87 -14.20 -11.71
CA LYS A 60 13.62 -13.18 -12.45
C LYS A 60 13.17 -11.79 -12.02
N ALA A 61 11.86 -11.52 -11.99
CA ALA A 61 11.33 -10.22 -11.60
C ALA A 61 11.65 -9.88 -10.14
N GLU A 62 11.58 -10.85 -9.21
CA GLU A 62 12.04 -10.64 -7.83
C GLU A 62 13.50 -10.18 -7.77
N ARG A 63 14.39 -10.84 -8.50
CA ARG A 63 15.82 -10.46 -8.54
C ARG A 63 16.02 -9.02 -9.04
N HIS A 64 15.24 -8.61 -10.05
CA HIS A 64 15.30 -7.24 -10.54
C HIS A 64 14.81 -6.26 -9.47
N ILE A 65 13.67 -6.54 -8.82
CA ILE A 65 13.14 -5.68 -7.74
C ILE A 65 14.19 -5.48 -6.63
N LEU A 66 14.80 -6.56 -6.14
CA LEU A 66 15.83 -6.48 -5.10
C LEU A 66 17.04 -5.64 -5.52
N LYS A 67 17.48 -5.80 -6.77
CA LYS A 67 18.61 -5.04 -7.33
C LYS A 67 18.28 -3.55 -7.43
N GLU A 68 17.11 -3.19 -7.97
CA GLU A 68 16.69 -1.79 -8.12
C GLU A 68 16.47 -1.11 -6.75
N MET A 69 16.02 -1.85 -5.75
CA MET A 69 15.89 -1.37 -4.36
C MET A 69 17.22 -1.31 -3.60
N GLY A 70 18.34 -1.75 -4.19
CA GLY A 70 19.63 -1.85 -3.51
C GLY A 70 19.59 -2.78 -2.29
N PHE A 71 18.69 -3.77 -2.28
CA PHE A 71 18.37 -4.62 -1.14
C PHE A 71 17.85 -3.89 0.12
N ILE A 72 17.53 -2.59 0.02
CA ILE A 72 16.90 -1.83 1.08
C ILE A 72 15.39 -2.07 1.00
N CYS A 73 14.94 -3.12 1.69
CA CYS A 73 13.54 -3.59 1.63
C CYS A 73 12.76 -3.34 2.93
N HIS A 74 13.39 -2.73 3.94
CA HIS A 74 12.70 -2.34 5.15
C HIS A 74 11.76 -1.17 4.87
N VAL A 75 10.50 -1.32 5.22
CA VAL A 75 9.48 -0.29 5.04
C VAL A 75 8.81 -0.05 6.37
N GLU A 76 8.79 1.21 6.79
CA GLU A 76 7.96 1.63 7.92
C GLU A 76 6.63 2.15 7.37
N HIS A 77 5.53 1.70 7.93
CA HIS A 77 4.19 2.10 7.50
C HIS A 77 3.56 3.11 8.46
N PRO A 78 2.75 4.07 7.97
CA PRO A 78 2.09 5.06 8.82
C PRO A 78 1.22 4.42 9.92
N HIS A 79 0.65 3.24 9.65
CA HIS A 79 -0.17 2.45 10.57
C HIS A 79 0.49 2.21 11.93
N LYS A 80 1.82 2.06 11.97
CA LYS A 80 2.59 1.85 13.20
C LYS A 80 2.45 3.02 14.19
N PHE A 81 2.23 4.24 13.67
CA PHE A 81 2.17 5.46 14.46
C PHE A 81 0.75 5.86 14.87
N ILE A 82 -0.26 5.49 14.07
CA ILE A 82 -1.65 5.95 14.23
C ILE A 82 -2.17 5.70 15.65
N SER A 83 -2.01 4.48 16.18
CA SER A 83 -2.54 4.13 17.51
C SER A 83 -1.92 4.99 18.61
N ASN A 84 -0.60 5.23 18.55
CA ASN A 84 0.09 6.04 19.54
C ASN A 84 -0.34 7.50 19.44
N TYR A 85 -0.45 8.05 18.23
CA TYR A 85 -0.85 9.44 18.04
C TYR A 85 -2.27 9.68 18.54
N LEU A 86 -3.22 8.79 18.21
CA LEU A 86 -4.60 8.90 18.67
C LEU A 86 -4.74 8.72 20.18
N ALA A 87 -3.93 7.85 20.79
CA ALA A 87 -3.89 7.71 22.24
C ALA A 87 -3.38 9.00 22.91
N THR A 88 -2.31 9.61 22.40
CA THR A 88 -1.79 10.89 22.90
C THR A 88 -2.76 12.05 22.70
N LEU A 89 -3.56 12.01 21.62
CA LEU A 89 -4.58 13.01 21.34
C LEU A 89 -5.92 12.73 22.03
N GLU A 90 -6.04 11.61 22.76
CA GLU A 90 -7.27 11.16 23.41
C GLU A 90 -8.48 11.07 22.45
N THR A 91 -8.25 10.64 21.20
CA THR A 91 -9.27 10.55 20.13
C THR A 91 -9.40 9.15 19.51
N PRO A 92 -9.66 8.10 20.32
CA PRO A 92 -9.76 6.73 19.82
C PRO A 92 -10.88 6.53 18.78
N GLU A 93 -11.91 7.37 18.76
CA GLU A 93 -13.00 7.35 17.79
C GLU A 93 -12.55 7.55 16.34
N LEU A 94 -11.38 8.17 16.12
CA LEU A 94 -10.81 8.40 14.79
C LEU A 94 -10.05 7.20 14.24
N THR A 95 -9.81 6.15 15.04
CA THR A 95 -8.91 5.03 14.71
C THR A 95 -9.25 4.38 13.39
N GLN A 96 -10.51 3.99 13.21
CA GLN A 96 -10.93 3.30 12.00
C GLN A 96 -10.77 4.17 10.75
N GLU A 97 -11.12 5.46 10.84
CA GLU A 97 -11.05 6.38 9.73
C GLU A 97 -9.60 6.71 9.34
N ALA A 98 -8.74 6.99 10.33
CA ALA A 98 -7.32 7.20 10.10
C ALA A 98 -6.65 5.96 9.48
N TRP A 99 -7.02 4.76 9.93
CA TRP A 99 -6.53 3.50 9.38
C TRP A 99 -6.97 3.28 7.92
N ASN A 100 -8.23 3.61 7.61
CA ASN A 100 -8.76 3.54 6.24
C ASN A 100 -8.02 4.51 5.31
N LEU A 101 -7.82 5.77 5.75
CA LEU A 101 -7.07 6.78 5.03
C LEU A 101 -5.60 6.37 4.82
N ALA A 102 -4.98 5.72 5.80
CA ALA A 102 -3.64 5.17 5.66
C ALA A 102 -3.57 4.05 4.62
N ASN A 103 -4.56 3.15 4.56
CA ASN A 103 -4.65 2.14 3.51
C ASN A 103 -4.81 2.78 2.12
N ASP A 104 -5.66 3.80 2.00
CA ASP A 104 -5.87 4.50 0.74
C ASP A 104 -4.64 5.30 0.30
N SER A 105 -3.83 5.79 1.25
CA SER A 105 -2.57 6.50 0.94
C SER A 105 -1.59 5.64 0.13
N LEU A 106 -1.61 4.31 0.30
CA LEU A 106 -0.77 3.38 -0.46
C LEU A 106 -1.15 3.27 -1.94
N ARG A 107 -2.29 3.85 -2.34
CA ARG A 107 -2.69 4.00 -3.75
C ARG A 107 -2.08 5.24 -4.40
N THR A 108 -1.27 5.99 -3.67
CA THR A 108 -0.63 7.25 -4.09
C THR A 108 0.88 7.14 -3.92
N THR A 109 1.60 8.24 -4.21
CA THR A 109 3.06 8.31 -4.05
C THR A 109 3.49 8.81 -2.66
N LEU A 110 2.57 8.94 -1.69
CA LEU A 110 2.91 9.47 -0.36
C LEU A 110 3.99 8.65 0.35
N CYS A 111 3.96 7.32 0.25
CA CYS A 111 4.92 6.42 0.89
C CYS A 111 6.36 6.55 0.38
N VAL A 112 6.58 7.19 -0.76
CA VAL A 112 7.93 7.45 -1.31
C VAL A 112 8.33 8.93 -1.25
N ARG A 113 7.39 9.81 -0.89
CA ARG A 113 7.59 11.26 -0.81
C ARG A 113 7.75 11.78 0.61
N PHE A 114 7.15 11.09 1.58
CA PHE A 114 7.08 11.51 2.97
C PHE A 114 7.49 10.37 3.90
N LYS A 115 8.04 10.74 5.06
CA LYS A 115 8.21 9.79 6.17
C LYS A 115 6.85 9.36 6.71
N SER A 116 6.80 8.15 7.28
CA SER A 116 5.55 7.53 7.72
C SER A 116 4.86 8.26 8.87
N GLU A 117 5.61 8.95 9.72
CA GLU A 117 5.15 9.85 10.78
C GLU A 117 4.34 11.02 10.21
N VAL A 118 4.84 11.62 9.12
CA VAL A 118 4.17 12.74 8.45
C VAL A 118 2.88 12.28 7.77
N VAL A 119 2.91 11.11 7.11
CA VAL A 119 1.71 10.51 6.52
C VAL A 119 0.70 10.16 7.61
N ALA A 120 1.14 9.61 8.74
CA ALA A 120 0.30 9.31 9.91
C ALA A 120 -0.36 10.58 10.48
N CYS A 121 0.40 11.67 10.64
CA CYS A 121 -0.17 12.95 11.04
C CYS A 121 -1.21 13.46 10.02
N GLY A 122 -0.93 13.33 8.73
CA GLY A 122 -1.83 13.73 7.66
C GLY A 122 -3.16 12.96 7.66
N VAL A 123 -3.12 11.64 7.84
CA VAL A 123 -4.35 10.83 7.89
C VAL A 123 -5.14 11.05 9.17
N VAL A 124 -4.48 11.25 10.33
CA VAL A 124 -5.14 11.62 11.58
C VAL A 124 -5.80 12.99 11.45
N TYR A 125 -5.10 13.97 10.88
CA TYR A 125 -5.66 15.30 10.62
C TYR A 125 -6.88 15.20 9.70
N ALA A 126 -6.78 14.47 8.57
CA ALA A 126 -7.89 14.29 7.65
C ALA A 126 -9.09 13.57 8.30
N ALA A 127 -8.86 12.55 9.13
CA ALA A 127 -9.89 11.87 9.90
C ALA A 127 -10.62 12.83 10.86
N ALA A 128 -9.85 13.59 11.66
CA ALA A 128 -10.40 14.57 12.59
C ALA A 128 -11.26 15.62 11.87
N ARG A 129 -10.82 16.11 10.70
CA ARG A 129 -11.61 17.05 9.88
C ARG A 129 -12.90 16.44 9.34
N ARG A 130 -12.92 15.16 8.98
CA ARG A 130 -14.14 14.45 8.53
C ARG A 130 -15.14 14.26 9.66
N PHE A 131 -14.65 13.96 10.86
CA PHE A 131 -15.47 13.70 12.05
C PHE A 131 -15.76 14.97 12.87
N GLN A 132 -15.22 16.12 12.44
CA GLN A 132 -15.34 17.41 13.13
C GLN A 132 -14.81 17.38 14.57
N VAL A 133 -13.81 16.54 14.83
CA VAL A 133 -13.13 16.46 16.14
C VAL A 133 -12.09 17.59 16.21
N PRO A 134 -12.17 18.48 17.22
CA PRO A 134 -11.16 19.52 17.41
C PRO A 134 -9.87 18.90 17.93
N LEU A 135 -8.75 19.21 17.28
CA LEU A 135 -7.41 18.84 17.75
C LEU A 135 -6.68 20.07 18.30
N PRO A 136 -5.69 19.90 19.21
CA PRO A 136 -4.96 21.02 19.79
C PRO A 136 -4.17 21.83 18.75
N GLU A 137 -4.40 23.15 18.71
CA GLU A 137 -3.73 24.07 17.77
C GLU A 137 -2.72 25.00 18.46
N ASN A 138 -2.69 25.04 19.81
CA ASN A 138 -1.76 25.88 20.57
C ASN A 138 -1.15 25.13 21.79
N PRO A 139 0.08 24.60 21.67
CA PRO A 139 0.86 24.49 20.44
C PRO A 139 0.20 23.51 19.45
N PRO A 140 0.47 23.62 18.14
CA PRO A 140 -0.09 22.69 17.17
C PRO A 140 0.35 21.26 17.45
N TRP A 141 -0.62 20.35 17.57
CA TRP A 141 -0.39 18.99 18.07
C TRP A 141 0.63 18.20 17.26
N TRP A 142 0.69 18.41 15.94
CA TRP A 142 1.58 17.69 15.04
C TRP A 142 3.07 17.97 15.28
N LYS A 143 3.40 19.07 15.99
CA LYS A 143 4.78 19.35 16.39
C LYS A 143 5.31 18.33 17.39
N ALA A 144 4.45 17.73 18.21
CA ALA A 144 4.84 16.66 19.14
C ALA A 144 5.25 15.37 18.42
N PHE A 145 4.94 15.25 17.12
CA PHE A 145 5.24 14.09 16.29
C PHE A 145 6.22 14.41 15.15
N ASP A 146 7.01 15.47 15.31
CA ASP A 146 8.03 15.92 14.34
C ASP A 146 7.50 16.13 12.91
N ALA A 147 6.22 16.51 12.78
CA ALA A 147 5.59 16.80 11.50
C ALA A 147 5.43 18.31 11.28
N GLU A 148 5.43 18.71 10.01
CA GLU A 148 5.14 20.08 9.59
C GLU A 148 3.75 20.19 8.96
N LYS A 149 3.13 21.36 9.15
CA LYS A 149 1.79 21.63 8.59
C LYS A 149 1.77 21.52 7.06
N SER A 150 2.83 21.97 6.39
CA SER A 150 3.04 21.83 4.93
C SER A 150 2.93 20.37 4.46
N GLY A 151 3.57 19.44 5.17
CA GLY A 151 3.52 18.01 4.88
C GLY A 151 2.14 17.41 5.12
N ILE A 152 1.48 17.79 6.21
CA ILE A 152 0.11 17.39 6.53
C ILE A 152 -0.87 17.87 5.45
N ASP A 153 -0.76 19.12 5.03
CA ASP A 153 -1.62 19.71 4.00
C ASP A 153 -1.42 19.01 2.65
N GLU A 154 -0.18 18.66 2.30
CA GLU A 154 0.12 17.91 1.09
C GLU A 154 -0.47 16.49 1.13
N VAL A 155 -0.37 15.79 2.27
CA VAL A 155 -1.02 14.48 2.46
C VAL A 155 -2.53 14.60 2.27
N CYS A 156 -3.16 15.58 2.93
CA CYS A 156 -4.60 15.81 2.81
C CYS A 156 -5.01 16.12 1.36
N ARG A 157 -4.23 16.96 0.66
CA ARG A 157 -4.47 17.34 -0.73
C ARG A 157 -4.38 16.14 -1.66
N VAL A 158 -3.37 15.27 -1.48
CA VAL A 158 -3.20 14.06 -2.28
C VAL A 158 -4.35 13.07 -2.04
N LEU A 159 -4.76 12.88 -0.78
CA LEU A 159 -5.91 12.04 -0.44
C LEU A 159 -7.22 12.60 -1.00
N ALA A 160 -7.46 13.91 -0.84
CA ALA A 160 -8.63 14.57 -1.42
C ALA A 160 -8.66 14.40 -2.96
N HIS A 161 -7.52 14.55 -3.62
CA HIS A 161 -7.40 14.27 -5.05
C HIS A 161 -7.73 12.82 -5.37
N LEU A 162 -7.17 11.83 -4.64
CA LEU A 162 -7.48 10.41 -4.82
C LEU A 162 -8.98 10.13 -4.75
N TYR A 163 -9.69 10.72 -3.78
CA TYR A 163 -11.13 10.53 -3.62
C TYR A 163 -11.97 11.27 -4.67
N SER A 164 -11.42 12.29 -5.33
CA SER A 164 -12.08 12.95 -6.47
C SER A 164 -12.04 12.13 -7.76
N LEU A 165 -11.15 11.13 -7.85
CA LEU A 165 -10.99 10.31 -9.04
C LEU A 165 -12.18 9.35 -9.22
N PRO A 166 -12.57 9.06 -10.47
CA PRO A 166 -13.58 8.04 -10.73
C PRO A 166 -13.08 6.65 -10.31
N LYS A 167 -14.01 5.71 -10.15
CA LYS A 167 -13.68 4.31 -9.89
C LYS A 167 -12.63 3.81 -10.89
N ALA A 168 -11.55 3.21 -10.37
CA ALA A 168 -10.46 2.70 -11.19
C ALA A 168 -10.98 1.70 -12.23
N LYS A 169 -10.65 1.92 -13.50
CA LYS A 169 -10.94 1.01 -14.61
C LYS A 169 -9.64 0.35 -15.05
N TYR A 170 -9.69 -0.94 -15.35
CA TYR A 170 -8.55 -1.63 -15.94
C TYR A 170 -8.34 -1.11 -17.36
N VAL A 171 -7.16 -0.52 -17.61
CA VAL A 171 -6.74 -0.10 -18.94
C VAL A 171 -5.68 -1.10 -19.40
N PRO A 172 -5.88 -1.78 -20.55
CA PRO A 172 -4.84 -2.61 -21.13
C PRO A 172 -3.66 -1.71 -21.52
N VAL A 173 -2.56 -1.80 -20.78
CA VAL A 173 -1.26 -1.25 -21.19
C VAL A 173 -0.74 -2.20 -22.27
N CYS A 174 -0.40 -1.67 -23.45
CA CYS A 174 -0.17 -2.40 -24.71
C CYS A 174 0.54 -3.77 -24.59
N LYS A 175 0.17 -4.68 -25.49
CA LYS A 175 0.79 -6.01 -25.66
C LYS A 175 2.23 -5.90 -26.15
#